data_AF-A0A7S2N302-F1
#
_entry.id   AF-A0A7S2N302-F1
#
_cell.length_a   1.000
_cell.length_b   1.000
_cell.length_c   1.000
_cell.angle_alpha   90.00
_cell.angle_beta   90.00
_cell.angle_gamma   90.00
#
_symmetry.space_group_name_H-M   'P 1'
#
loop_
_entity.id
_entity.type
_entity.pdbx_description
1 polymer ?
#
loop_
_entity_poly.entity_id
_entity_poly.type
_entity_poly.pdbx_seq_one_letter_code
_entity_poly.pdbx_strand_id
1 'polypeptide(L)'
;DKLPGTERSAPGLPLLVVGAAEVELCSGGGDRQVTDENKVEFVELLAEWRTRGAIQPQIEAMAAGLRCVLPESVLTELRGLLQPCEIAQLISGLGDISVDDWEQHTAYAHGLSRDSEIVAWFWRVVRGWAA
;
A
#
# COMPACT_ATOMS: atom_id res chain seq x y z
N ASP A 1 9.39 -26.22 -0.21
CA ASP A 1 9.94 -25.02 0.46
C ASP A 1 8.87 -24.13 1.07
N LYS A 2 8.22 -24.58 2.14
CA LYS A 2 7.40 -23.71 2.98
C LYS A 2 8.05 -23.65 4.35
N LEU A 3 8.42 -22.44 4.76
CA LEU A 3 8.99 -22.19 6.08
C LEU A 3 7.92 -22.37 7.16
N PRO A 4 8.30 -22.82 8.37
CA PRO A 4 7.36 -22.96 9.49
C PRO A 4 6.65 -21.63 9.77
N GLY A 5 5.31 -21.64 9.80
CA GLY A 5 4.48 -20.44 10.02
C GLY A 5 3.73 -19.92 8.78
N THR A 6 4.05 -20.43 7.59
CA THR A 6 3.30 -20.12 6.36
C THR A 6 1.89 -20.73 6.30
N GLU A 7 1.55 -21.60 7.27
CA GLU A 7 0.23 -22.24 7.43
C GLU A 7 -0.90 -21.24 7.75
N ARG A 8 -0.55 -20.07 8.30
CA ARG A 8 -1.50 -19.02 8.74
C ARG A 8 -1.38 -17.70 7.99
N SER A 9 -0.38 -17.57 7.11
CA SER A 9 -0.38 -16.48 6.15
C SER A 9 -1.65 -16.64 5.32
N ALA A 10 -2.45 -15.58 5.23
CA ALA A 10 -3.56 -15.54 4.26
C ALA A 10 -3.02 -16.10 2.94
N PRO A 11 -3.74 -17.02 2.26
CA PRO A 11 -3.30 -17.52 0.96
C PRO A 11 -2.92 -16.30 0.15
N GLY A 12 -1.64 -16.23 -0.26
CA GLY A 12 -1.06 -15.02 -0.82
C GLY A 12 -2.07 -14.50 -1.83
N LEU A 13 -2.70 -13.36 -1.50
CA LEU A 13 -3.83 -12.87 -2.27
C LEU A 13 -3.35 -12.87 -3.72
N PRO A 14 -4.07 -13.53 -4.65
CA PRO A 14 -3.67 -13.49 -6.03
C PRO A 14 -3.49 -12.01 -6.37
N LEU A 15 -2.36 -11.70 -7.00
CA LEU A 15 -2.07 -10.35 -7.42
C LEU A 15 -3.32 -9.85 -8.13
N LEU A 16 -3.86 -8.70 -7.68
CA LEU A 16 -5.06 -8.10 -8.23
C LEU A 16 -5.02 -8.26 -9.75
N VAL A 17 -6.02 -8.94 -10.32
CA VAL A 17 -6.15 -9.11 -11.77
C VAL A 17 -6.57 -7.76 -12.31
N VAL A 18 -5.58 -6.89 -12.53
CA VAL A 18 -5.78 -5.58 -13.13
C VAL A 18 -5.93 -5.81 -14.64
N GLY A 19 -7.15 -5.95 -15.11
CA GLY A 19 -7.44 -6.15 -16.54
C GLY A 19 -7.29 -7.60 -17.03
N ALA A 20 -8.15 -7.97 -17.97
CA ALA A 20 -8.19 -9.32 -18.57
C ALA A 20 -7.31 -9.44 -19.83
N ALA A 21 -6.66 -8.36 -20.26
CA ALA A 21 -5.84 -8.32 -21.47
C ALA A 21 -4.36 -8.42 -21.12
N GLU A 22 -3.63 -9.28 -21.84
CA GLU A 22 -2.16 -9.30 -21.79
C GLU A 22 -1.64 -7.95 -22.32
N VAL A 23 -0.70 -7.34 -21.58
CA VAL A 23 -0.08 -6.06 -21.93
C VAL A 23 1.43 -6.25 -21.94
N GLU A 24 2.07 -5.83 -23.03
CA GLU A 24 3.52 -5.80 -23.08
C GLU A 24 4.07 -4.69 -22.18
N LEU A 25 4.99 -5.04 -21.28
CA LEU A 25 5.63 -4.10 -20.35
C LEU A 25 6.68 -3.19 -21.05
N CYS A 26 7.23 -3.66 -22.16
CA CYS A 26 8.14 -2.92 -23.01
C CYS A 26 7.94 -3.36 -24.47
N SER A 27 8.45 -2.57 -25.41
CA SER A 27 8.31 -2.87 -26.85
C SER A 27 8.87 -4.26 -27.19
N GLY A 28 8.03 -5.14 -27.73
CA GLY A 28 8.42 -6.52 -28.05
C GLY A 28 8.62 -7.40 -26.81
N GLY A 29 8.03 -7.00 -25.68
CA GLY A 29 8.13 -7.71 -24.41
C GLY A 29 7.46 -9.09 -24.42
N GLY A 30 6.48 -9.32 -25.31
CA GLY A 30 5.80 -10.61 -25.42
C GLY A 30 6.72 -11.77 -25.79
N ASP A 31 7.78 -11.50 -26.58
CA ASP A 31 8.77 -12.49 -27.01
C ASP A 31 10.02 -12.53 -26.10
N ARG A 32 10.13 -11.62 -25.13
CA ARG A 32 11.30 -11.49 -24.26
C ARG A 32 11.14 -12.36 -23.01
N GLN A 33 11.90 -13.45 -22.96
CA GLN A 33 11.94 -14.30 -21.77
C GLN A 33 12.60 -13.59 -20.58
N VAL A 34 11.98 -13.73 -19.40
CA VAL A 34 12.56 -13.24 -18.14
C VAL A 34 13.69 -14.18 -17.71
N THR A 35 14.89 -13.64 -17.52
CA THR A 35 16.09 -14.33 -17.08
C THR A 35 16.61 -13.71 -15.78
N ASP A 36 17.58 -14.35 -15.13
CA ASP A 36 18.15 -13.83 -13.89
C ASP A 36 18.83 -12.46 -14.04
N GLU A 37 19.30 -12.15 -15.25
CA GLU A 37 19.93 -10.88 -15.59
C GLU A 37 18.91 -9.75 -15.78
N ASN A 38 17.68 -10.05 -16.22
CA ASN A 38 16.67 -9.04 -16.55
C ASN A 38 15.48 -8.99 -15.57
N LYS A 39 15.44 -9.88 -14.57
CA LYS A 39 14.35 -9.94 -13.59
C LYS A 39 14.11 -8.65 -12.81
N VAL A 40 15.16 -7.86 -12.56
CA VAL A 40 15.04 -6.59 -11.84
C VAL A 40 14.27 -5.58 -12.69
N GLU A 41 14.66 -5.43 -13.96
CA GLU A 41 13.94 -4.59 -14.93
C GLU A 41 12.49 -5.03 -15.09
N PHE A 42 12.24 -6.34 -15.19
CA PHE A 42 10.88 -6.87 -15.26
C PHE A 42 10.04 -6.47 -14.04
N VAL A 43 10.58 -6.58 -12.83
CA VAL A 43 9.88 -6.18 -11.59
C VAL A 43 9.61 -4.67 -11.56
N GLU A 44 10.58 -3.86 -11.98
CA GLU A 44 10.42 -2.39 -12.06
C GLU A 44 9.30 -2.01 -13.04
N LEU A 45 9.33 -2.55 -14.26
CA LEU A 45 8.30 -2.31 -15.28
C LEU A 45 6.91 -2.79 -14.82
N LEU A 46 6.86 -3.95 -14.17
CA LEU A 46 5.61 -4.49 -13.64
C LEU A 46 5.06 -3.61 -12.50
N ALA A 47 5.93 -3.11 -11.63
CA ALA A 47 5.54 -2.20 -10.55
C ALA A 47 5.03 -0.87 -11.11
N GLU A 48 5.71 -0.29 -12.11
CA GLU A 48 5.28 0.94 -12.78
C GLU A 48 3.92 0.76 -13.45
N TRP A 49 3.73 -0.34 -14.19
CA TRP A 49 2.46 -0.62 -14.84
C TRP A 49 1.32 -0.80 -13.83
N ARG A 50 1.55 -1.53 -12.74
CA ARG A 50 0.51 -1.76 -11.71
C ARG A 50 0.15 -0.52 -10.91
N THR A 51 1.13 0.35 -10.64
CA THR A 51 0.93 1.53 -9.79
C THR A 51 0.46 2.75 -10.57
N ARG A 52 0.84 2.87 -11.84
CA ARG A 52 0.55 4.03 -12.68
C ARG A 52 0.00 3.66 -14.05
N GLY A 53 0.68 2.80 -14.80
CA GLY A 53 0.37 2.54 -16.20
C GLY A 53 -1.08 2.10 -16.47
N ALA A 54 -1.61 1.19 -15.65
CA ALA A 54 -2.96 0.64 -15.80
C ALA A 54 -4.10 1.66 -15.56
N ILE A 55 -3.80 2.78 -14.90
CA ILE A 55 -4.78 3.82 -14.53
C ILE A 55 -4.32 5.23 -14.96
N GLN A 56 -3.40 5.31 -15.93
CA GLN A 56 -2.81 6.56 -16.36
C GLN A 56 -3.85 7.61 -16.80
N PRO A 57 -4.90 7.28 -17.59
CA PRO A 57 -5.94 8.25 -17.95
C PRO A 57 -6.68 8.84 -16.74
N GLN A 58 -6.93 8.03 -15.72
CA GLN A 58 -7.62 8.44 -14.49
C GLN A 58 -6.73 9.35 -13.64
N ILE A 59 -5.44 9.04 -13.55
CA ILE A 59 -4.44 9.89 -12.87
C ILE A 59 -4.37 11.26 -13.57
N GLU A 60 -4.30 11.29 -14.90
CA GLU A 60 -4.25 12.55 -15.67
C GLU A 60 -5.51 13.38 -15.52
N ALA A 61 -6.69 12.75 -15.56
CA ALA A 61 -7.97 13.43 -15.34
C ALA A 61 -8.05 14.03 -13.93
N MET A 62 -7.62 13.29 -12.90
CA MET A 62 -7.59 13.78 -11.52
C MET A 62 -6.60 14.94 -11.35
N ALA A 63 -5.41 14.84 -11.95
CA ALA A 63 -4.43 15.93 -11.95
C ALA A 63 -4.94 17.18 -12.67
N ALA A 64 -5.66 17.00 -13.79
CA ALA A 64 -6.29 18.11 -14.49
C ALA A 64 -7.35 18.81 -13.62
N GLY A 65 -8.22 18.04 -12.96
CA GLY A 65 -9.22 18.56 -12.03
C GLY A 65 -8.59 19.33 -10.87
N LEU A 66 -7.52 18.80 -10.27
CA LEU A 66 -6.82 19.45 -9.16
C LEU A 66 -6.26 20.82 -9.56
N ARG A 67 -5.65 20.94 -10.75
CA ARG A 67 -5.13 22.21 -11.29
C ARG A 67 -6.21 23.23 -11.61
N CYS A 68 -7.45 22.80 -11.89
CA CYS A 68 -8.56 23.72 -12.09
C CYS A 68 -9.03 24.36 -10.78
N VAL A 69 -8.80 23.71 -9.64
CA VAL A 69 -9.24 24.17 -8.32
C VAL A 69 -8.15 24.94 -7.59
N LEU A 70 -6.90 24.48 -7.71
CA LEU A 70 -5.75 25.07 -7.00
C LEU A 70 -4.91 25.96 -7.91
N PRO A 71 -4.57 27.20 -7.50
CA PRO A 71 -3.62 28.02 -8.23
C PRO A 71 -2.24 27.36 -8.35
N GLU A 72 -1.55 27.60 -9.48
CA GLU A 72 -0.24 27.01 -9.76
C GLU A 72 0.83 27.39 -8.71
N SER A 73 0.72 28.58 -8.11
CA SER A 73 1.59 29.02 -7.02
C SER A 73 1.48 28.12 -5.79
N VAL A 74 0.26 27.71 -5.43
CA VAL A 74 0.00 26.82 -4.30
C VAL A 74 0.53 25.42 -4.60
N LEU A 75 0.30 24.90 -5.82
CA LEU A 75 0.83 23.58 -6.22
C LEU A 75 2.37 23.53 -6.20
N THR A 76 3.02 24.64 -6.57
CA THR A 76 4.49 24.76 -6.52
C THR A 76 5.00 24.73 -5.09
N GLU A 77 4.36 25.46 -4.17
CA GLU A 77 4.70 25.42 -2.75
C GLU A 77 4.46 24.03 -2.15
N LEU A 78 3.31 23.40 -2.42
CA LEU A 78 2.99 22.06 -1.92
C LEU A 78 4.02 21.02 -2.36
N ARG A 79 4.53 21.09 -3.60
CA ARG A 79 5.59 20.19 -4.08
C ARG A 79 6.92 20.36 -3.34
N GLY A 80 7.22 21.57 -2.88
CA GLY A 80 8.47 21.86 -2.16
C GLY A 80 8.39 21.54 -0.67
N LEU A 81 7.19 21.56 -0.10
CA LEU A 81 6.97 21.47 1.34
C LEU A 81 6.52 20.09 1.81
N LEU A 82 5.77 19.34 0.99
CA LEU A 82 5.12 18.10 1.42
C LEU A 82 5.61 16.89 0.65
N GLN A 83 5.79 15.79 1.38
CA GLN A 83 5.99 14.46 0.85
C GLN A 83 4.64 13.82 0.45
N PRO A 84 4.64 12.78 -0.41
CA PRO A 84 3.40 12.12 -0.83
C PRO A 84 2.54 11.59 0.33
N CYS A 85 3.16 11.12 1.41
CA CYS A 85 2.46 10.66 2.60
C CYS A 85 1.74 11.80 3.35
N GLU A 86 2.36 12.97 3.43
CA GLU A 86 1.78 14.15 4.09
C GLU A 86 0.62 14.72 3.28
N ILE A 87 0.68 14.66 1.95
CA ILE A 87 -0.45 15.01 1.09
C ILE A 87 -1.64 14.06 1.33
N ALA A 88 -1.37 12.76 1.43
CA ALA A 88 -2.41 11.78 1.73
C ALA A 88 -3.07 12.05 3.10
N GLN A 89 -2.27 12.40 4.12
CA GLN A 89 -2.77 12.81 5.44
C GLN A 89 -3.54 14.13 5.39
N LEU A 90 -3.09 15.11 4.61
CA LEU A 90 -3.78 16.40 4.46
C LEU A 90 -5.19 16.21 3.89
N ILE A 91 -5.33 15.32 2.89
CA ILE A 91 -6.61 15.04 2.24
C ILE A 91 -7.50 14.14 3.12
N SER A 92 -6.92 13.11 3.75
CA SER A 92 -7.67 12.08 4.48
C SER A 92 -7.89 12.42 5.94
N GLY A 93 -7.21 13.45 6.46
CA GLY A 93 -7.08 13.73 7.88
C GLY A 93 -6.07 12.81 8.58
N LEU A 94 -5.79 13.13 9.83
CA LEU A 94 -5.11 12.21 10.75
C LEU A 94 -6.17 11.22 11.24
N GLY A 95 -6.09 9.99 10.74
CA GLY A 95 -6.97 8.92 11.20
C GLY A 95 -6.66 8.59 12.66
N ASP A 96 -7.64 8.75 13.54
CA ASP A 96 -7.56 8.25 14.91
C ASP A 96 -7.98 6.77 14.93
N ILE A 97 -7.15 5.92 15.53
CA ILE A 97 -7.42 4.49 15.64
C ILE A 97 -8.00 4.25 17.03
N SER A 98 -9.27 3.83 17.09
CA SER A 98 -9.85 3.38 18.35
C SER A 98 -9.15 2.11 18.82
N VAL A 99 -8.24 2.25 19.79
CA VAL A 99 -7.51 1.12 20.37
C VAL A 99 -8.45 0.15 21.08
N ASP A 100 -9.56 0.66 21.64
CA ASP A 100 -10.57 -0.18 22.28
C ASP A 100 -11.31 -1.07 21.27
N ASP A 101 -11.69 -0.52 20.12
CA ASP A 101 -12.30 -1.31 19.03
C ASP A 101 -11.30 -2.33 18.47
N TRP A 102 -10.04 -1.93 18.29
CA TRP A 102 -8.98 -2.82 17.82
C TRP A 102 -8.75 -3.98 18.80
N GLU A 103 -8.67 -3.69 20.10
CA GLU A 103 -8.51 -4.73 21.13
C GLU A 103 -9.74 -5.64 21.20
N GLN A 104 -10.96 -5.11 21.05
CA GLN A 104 -12.19 -5.89 21.07
C GLN A 104 -12.22 -6.96 19.95
N HIS A 105 -11.71 -6.61 18.78
CA HIS A 105 -11.75 -7.45 17.58
C HIS A 105 -10.45 -8.21 17.29
N THR A 106 -9.53 -8.30 18.26
CA THR A 106 -8.27 -9.05 18.12
C THR A 106 -8.42 -10.51 18.55
N ALA A 107 -8.01 -11.44 17.67
CA ALA A 107 -7.93 -12.86 17.98
C ALA A 107 -6.53 -13.23 18.49
N TYR A 108 -6.46 -13.97 19.61
CA TYR A 108 -5.21 -14.43 20.21
C TYR A 108 -4.93 -15.89 19.83
N ALA A 109 -3.65 -16.24 19.72
CA ALA A 109 -3.20 -17.57 19.30
C ALA A 109 -2.00 -18.04 20.14
N HIS A 110 -1.63 -19.32 19.98
CA HIS A 110 -0.46 -19.93 20.63
C HIS A 110 -0.52 -19.90 22.16
N GLY A 111 -1.71 -20.08 22.73
CA GLY A 111 -1.93 -20.10 24.18
C GLY A 111 -2.08 -18.72 24.83
N LEU A 112 -2.00 -17.64 24.04
CA LEU A 112 -2.32 -16.29 24.52
C LEU A 112 -3.83 -16.08 24.56
N SER A 113 -4.26 -15.31 25.55
CA SER A 113 -5.62 -14.83 25.73
C SER A 113 -5.61 -13.36 26.13
N ARG A 114 -6.78 -12.72 26.15
CA ARG A 114 -6.93 -11.34 26.65
C ARG A 114 -6.36 -11.17 28.07
N ASP A 115 -6.48 -12.20 28.91
CA ASP A 115 -6.02 -12.19 30.30
C ASP A 115 -4.51 -12.43 30.46
N SER A 116 -3.80 -12.72 29.36
CA SER A 116 -2.35 -12.92 29.41
C SER A 116 -1.65 -11.61 29.74
N GLU A 117 -0.71 -11.64 30.70
CA GLU A 117 0.02 -10.44 31.14
C GLU A 117 0.74 -9.72 29.99
N ILE A 118 1.34 -10.48 29.08
CA ILE A 118 2.00 -9.94 27.89
C ILE A 118 1.03 -9.22 26.94
N VAL A 119 -0.22 -9.69 26.83
CA VAL A 119 -1.27 -9.06 26.03
C VAL A 119 -1.71 -7.76 26.68
N ALA A 120 -1.87 -7.76 28.01
CA ALA A 120 -2.19 -6.54 28.76
C ALA A 120 -1.07 -5.48 28.62
N TRP A 121 0.21 -5.88 28.64
CA TRP A 121 1.32 -4.96 28.40
C TRP A 121 1.35 -4.41 26.98
N PHE A 122 1.11 -5.26 25.97
CA PHE A 122 1.03 -4.83 24.58
C PHE A 122 -0.01 -3.71 24.42
N TRP A 123 -1.23 -3.92 24.90
CA TRP A 123 -2.29 -2.93 24.76
C TRP A 123 -2.07 -1.68 25.61
N ARG A 124 -1.33 -1.77 26.72
CA ARG A 124 -0.89 -0.59 27.48
C ARG A 124 0.08 0.28 26.68
N VAL A 125 1.04 -0.33 25.98
CA VAL A 125 2.00 0.40 25.14
C VAL A 125 1.32 1.03 23.94
N VAL A 126 0.46 0.27 23.23
CA VAL A 126 -0.27 0.77 22.06
C VAL A 126 -1.14 1.98 22.40
N ARG A 127 -1.85 1.95 23.54
CA ARG A 127 -2.61 3.12 24.02
C ARG A 127 -1.72 4.33 24.32
N GLY A 128 -0.47 4.12 24.71
CA GLY A 128 0.50 5.19 24.93
C GLY A 128 1.05 5.83 23.66
N TRP A 129 0.87 5.21 22.48
CA TRP A 129 1.24 5.78 21.18
C TRP A 129 0.08 6.43 20.44
N ALA A 130 -1.15 6.05 20.76
CA ALA A 130 -2.36 6.62 20.18
C ALA A 130 -2.75 7.98 20.80
N ALA A 131 -2.12 8.38 21.91
CA ALA A 131 -2.25 9.68 22.55
C ALA A 131 -1.14 10.65 22.11
#